data_AF-A0A1D2M5F5-F1
#
_entry.id   AF-A0A1D2M5F5-F1
#
_cell.length_a   1.000
_cell.length_b   1.000
_cell.length_c   1.000
_cell.angle_alpha   90.00
_cell.angle_beta   90.00
_cell.angle_gamma   90.00
#
_symmetry.space_group_name_H-M   'P 1'
#
loop_
_entity.id
_entity.type
_entity.pdbx_description
1 polymer ?
#
loop_
_entity_poly.entity_id
_entity_poly.type
_entity_poly.pdbx_seq_one_letter_code
_entity_poly.pdbx_strand_id
1 'polypeptide(L)'
;MRLPLFSDSTVYAYTEQNLSLVAVDKSNGKVAGVHLNSMKYKSAVLLMAVINKPFPVHQTRKEVARAQLLQRVNDEESIIRKYPEIDHFINFDKTVVAQEYRGQGLATEMWK
;
A
#
# COMPACT_ATOMS: atom_id res chain seq x y z
N MET A 1 -26.39 11.20 -9.34
CA MET A 1 -24.96 10.86 -9.13
C MET A 1 -24.41 11.87 -8.12
N ARG A 2 -24.14 11.46 -6.87
CA ARG A 2 -23.53 12.36 -5.86
C ARG A 2 -22.05 12.51 -6.20
N LEU A 3 -21.59 13.72 -6.50
CA LEU A 3 -20.18 14.04 -6.67
C LEU A 3 -19.43 13.70 -5.37
N PRO A 4 -18.18 13.20 -5.44
CA PRO A 4 -17.41 12.93 -4.24
C PRO A 4 -17.15 14.25 -3.52
N LEU A 5 -17.70 14.39 -2.31
CA LEU A 5 -17.63 15.59 -1.45
C LEU A 5 -16.20 16.03 -1.07
N PHE A 6 -15.15 15.34 -1.54
CA PHE A 6 -13.78 15.47 -1.06
C PHE A 6 -12.84 16.26 -1.97
N SER A 7 -13.14 16.46 -3.26
CA SER A 7 -12.18 17.14 -4.15
C SER A 7 -11.89 18.56 -3.69
N ASP A 8 -12.89 19.23 -3.11
CA ASP A 8 -12.78 20.65 -2.78
C ASP A 8 -12.25 20.87 -1.35
N SER A 9 -12.39 19.88 -0.47
CA SER A 9 -12.02 19.95 0.96
C SER A 9 -10.71 19.23 1.31
N THR A 10 -10.07 18.53 0.36
CA THR A 10 -8.87 17.72 0.64
C THR A 10 -7.65 18.24 -0.13
N VAL A 11 -6.50 18.32 0.53
CA VAL A 11 -5.19 18.53 -0.11
C VAL A 11 -4.45 17.21 -0.15
N TYR A 12 -3.85 16.92 -1.29
CA TYR A 12 -2.98 15.75 -1.46
C TYR A 12 -1.53 16.19 -1.43
N ALA A 13 -0.72 15.50 -0.63
CA ALA A 13 0.72 15.67 -0.56
C ALA A 13 1.41 14.34 -0.83
N TYR A 14 2.57 14.38 -1.49
CA TYR A 14 3.38 13.19 -1.72
C TYR A 14 4.43 13.02 -0.62
N THR A 15 4.81 11.78 -0.30
CA THR A 15 5.96 11.50 0.58
C THR A 15 7.29 11.76 -0.13
N GLU A 16 8.41 11.77 0.59
CA GLU A 16 9.74 12.13 0.06
C GLU A 16 10.19 11.33 -1.17
N GLN A 17 9.71 10.09 -1.33
CA GLN A 17 9.99 9.26 -2.51
C GLN A 17 9.03 9.49 -3.67
N ASN A 18 8.06 10.40 -3.52
CA ASN A 18 6.95 10.69 -4.43
C ASN A 18 6.10 9.47 -4.85
N LEU A 19 6.17 8.38 -4.09
CA LEU A 19 5.40 7.16 -4.36
C LEU A 19 4.12 7.06 -3.52
N SER A 20 4.12 7.65 -2.32
CA SER A 20 2.99 7.60 -1.41
C SER A 20 2.26 8.93 -1.36
N LEU A 21 0.97 8.87 -1.05
CA LEU A 21 0.04 10.00 -1.01
C LEU A 21 -0.51 10.18 0.40
N VAL A 22 -0.67 11.43 0.83
CA VAL A 22 -1.29 11.84 2.09
C VAL A 22 -2.45 12.76 1.76
N ALA A 23 -3.64 12.43 2.26
CA ALA A 23 -4.82 13.27 2.18
C ALA A 23 -4.98 14.07 3.46
N VAL A 24 -5.09 15.39 3.35
CA VAL A 24 -5.23 16.34 4.46
C VAL A 24 -6.53 17.12 4.32
N ASP A 25 -7.32 17.19 5.38
CA ASP A 25 -8.53 18.01 5.44
C ASP A 25 -8.15 19.49 5.50
N LYS A 26 -8.58 20.28 4.52
CA LYS A 26 -8.31 21.72 4.40
C LYS A 26 -8.86 22.52 5.58
N SER A 27 -9.98 22.09 6.16
CA SER A 27 -10.69 22.86 7.18
C SER A 27 -9.95 22.90 8.51
N ASN A 28 -9.19 21.85 8.83
CA ASN A 28 -8.57 21.67 10.13
C ASN A 28 -7.10 21.21 10.06
N GLY A 29 -6.56 20.96 8.87
CA GLY A 29 -5.18 20.54 8.64
C GLY A 29 -4.87 19.11 9.09
N LYS A 30 -5.87 18.30 9.47
CA LYS A 30 -5.66 16.92 9.94
C LYS A 30 -5.48 15.96 8.77
N VAL A 31 -4.67 14.93 8.99
CA VAL A 31 -4.50 13.84 8.03
C VAL A 31 -5.77 12.99 8.01
N ALA A 32 -6.48 13.00 6.88
CA ALA A 32 -7.68 12.23 6.64
C ALA A 32 -7.36 10.81 6.15
N GLY A 33 -6.24 10.63 5.44
CA GLY A 33 -5.82 9.31 4.97
C GLY A 33 -4.40 9.30 4.44
N VAL A 34 -3.86 8.09 4.30
CA VAL A 34 -2.57 7.82 3.67
C VAL A 34 -2.69 6.63 2.72
N HIS A 35 -2.00 6.71 1.59
CA HIS A 35 -1.83 5.65 0.62
C HIS A 35 -0.33 5.44 0.44
N LEU A 36 0.17 4.33 0.98
CA LEU A 36 1.58 4.01 1.06
C LEU A 36 1.96 3.04 -0.05
N ASN A 37 2.97 3.42 -0.81
CA ASN A 37 3.58 2.61 -1.85
C ASN A 37 5.09 2.53 -1.66
N SER A 38 5.65 1.43 -2.12
CA SER A 38 7.10 1.23 -2.17
C SER A 38 7.51 0.71 -3.54
N MET A 39 8.74 1.02 -3.94
CA MET A 39 9.33 0.37 -5.12
C MET A 39 9.84 -1.01 -4.73
N LYS A 40 9.44 -2.05 -5.46
CA LYS A 40 9.95 -3.41 -5.31
C LYS A 40 10.76 -3.80 -6.53
N TYR A 41 11.98 -4.30 -6.28
CA TYR A 41 12.84 -4.84 -7.31
C TYR A 41 12.60 -6.34 -7.46
N LYS A 42 12.62 -6.81 -8.70
CA LYS A 42 12.49 -8.23 -9.05
C LYS A 42 13.47 -9.11 -8.27
N SER A 43 14.72 -8.67 -8.16
CA SER A 43 15.78 -9.37 -7.41
C SER A 43 15.43 -9.57 -5.93
N ALA A 44 14.85 -8.56 -5.28
CA ALA A 44 14.47 -8.62 -3.86
C ALA A 44 13.30 -9.57 -3.61
N VAL A 45 12.32 -9.61 -4.52
CA VAL A 45 11.17 -10.52 -4.43
C VAL A 45 11.61 -11.97 -4.62
N LEU A 46 12.45 -12.24 -5.63
CA LEU A 46 13.02 -13.57 -5.85
C LEU A 46 13.87 -14.03 -4.66
N LEU A 47 14.64 -13.11 -4.06
CA LEU A 47 15.42 -13.41 -2.86
C LEU A 47 14.51 -13.77 -1.66
N MET A 48 13.38 -13.10 -1.47
CA MET A 48 12.43 -13.42 -0.40
C MET A 48 11.71 -14.76 -0.63
N ALA A 49 11.46 -15.15 -1.87
CA ALA A 49 10.88 -16.46 -2.19
C ALA A 49 11.87 -17.61 -1.91
N VAL A 50 13.16 -17.39 -2.13
CA VAL A 50 14.22 -18.40 -1.90
C VAL A 50 14.60 -18.48 -0.43
N ILE A 51 14.66 -17.34 0.27
CA ILE A 51 15.02 -17.32 1.67
C ILE A 51 13.75 -17.52 2.50
N ASN A 52 13.52 -18.75 2.98
CA ASN A 52 12.70 -19.06 4.16
C ASN A 52 13.31 -18.35 5.38
N LYS A 53 13.25 -17.02 5.43
CA LYS A 53 13.92 -16.23 6.44
C LYS A 53 13.20 -16.51 7.77
N PRO A 54 13.92 -16.95 8.82
CA PRO A 54 13.29 -17.09 10.12
C PRO A 54 12.70 -15.74 10.50
N PHE A 55 11.40 -15.73 10.77
CA PHE A 55 10.67 -14.53 11.17
C PHE A 55 11.39 -13.89 12.36
N PRO A 56 11.56 -12.56 12.40
CA PRO A 56 12.23 -11.91 13.51
C PRO A 56 11.55 -12.30 14.83
N VAL A 57 12.37 -12.57 15.86
CA VAL A 57 12.03 -13.22 17.14
C VAL A 57 10.89 -12.52 17.92
N HIS A 58 10.48 -11.32 17.50
CA HIS A 58 9.42 -10.52 18.11
C HIS A 58 8.08 -10.56 17.37
N GLN A 59 7.93 -11.34 16.30
CA GLN A 59 6.66 -11.44 15.58
C GLN A 59 5.68 -12.40 16.26
N THR A 60 4.46 -11.94 16.44
CA THR A 60 3.36 -12.77 16.92
C THR A 60 3.02 -13.85 15.90
N ARG A 61 2.48 -15.00 16.35
CA ARG A 61 1.99 -16.08 15.45
C ARG A 61 1.03 -15.55 14.37
N LYS A 62 0.24 -14.53 14.69
CA LYS A 62 -0.70 -13.90 13.76
C LYS A 62 0.01 -13.15 12.63
N GLU A 63 1.08 -12.43 12.94
CA GLU A 63 1.87 -11.71 11.94
C GLU A 63 2.60 -12.68 11.01
N VAL A 64 3.15 -13.76 11.58
CA VAL A 64 3.77 -14.86 10.82
C VAL A 64 2.77 -15.49 9.86
N ALA A 65 1.59 -15.88 10.35
CA ALA A 65 0.55 -16.48 9.51
C ALA A 65 0.09 -15.55 8.38
N ARG A 66 -0.05 -14.25 8.68
CA ARG A 66 -0.40 -13.24 7.67
C ARG A 66 0.69 -13.12 6.60
N ALA A 67 1.95 -13.05 7.00
CA ALA A 67 3.07 -12.95 6.07
C ALA A 67 3.18 -14.20 5.18
N GLN A 68 3.01 -15.40 5.74
CA GLN A 68 3.00 -16.65 4.98
C GLN A 68 1.86 -16.70 3.96
N LEU A 69 0.66 -16.26 4.36
CA LEU A 69 -0.48 -16.20 3.44
C LEU A 69 -0.21 -15.25 2.27
N LEU A 70 0.28 -14.04 2.55
CA LEU A 70 0.62 -13.06 1.51
C LEU A 70 1.73 -13.57 0.58
N GLN A 71 2.71 -14.30 1.12
CA GLN A 71 3.77 -14.90 0.30
C GLN A 71 3.22 -15.98 -0.64
N ARG A 72 2.34 -16.87 -0.15
CA ARG A 72 1.72 -17.90 -1.00
C ARG A 72 0.92 -17.29 -2.16
N VAL A 73 0.13 -16.25 -1.87
CA VAL A 73 -0.60 -15.52 -2.92
C VAL A 73 0.36 -14.92 -3.94
N ASN A 74 1.49 -14.35 -3.51
CA ASN A 74 2.50 -13.82 -4.43
C ASN A 74 3.21 -14.91 -5.25
N ASP A 75 3.33 -16.13 -4.74
CA ASP A 75 3.95 -17.25 -5.47
C ASP A 75 3.01 -17.81 -6.55
N GLU A 76 1.70 -17.82 -6.28
CA GLU A 76 0.64 -18.24 -7.21
C GLU A 76 0.38 -17.16 -8.28
N GLU A 77 0.22 -15.90 -7.87
CA GLU A 77 -0.11 -14.74 -8.71
C GLU A 77 1.08 -13.78 -8.87
N SER A 78 2.25 -14.34 -9.19
CA SER A 78 3.49 -13.55 -9.23
C SER A 78 3.51 -12.57 -10.39
N ILE A 79 3.50 -11.27 -10.08
CA ILE A 79 3.68 -10.17 -11.04
C ILE A 79 4.95 -10.37 -11.88
N ILE A 80 6.03 -10.85 -11.28
CA ILE A 80 7.31 -11.09 -11.97
C ILE A 80 7.23 -12.26 -12.95
N ARG A 81 6.41 -13.29 -12.67
CA ARG A 81 6.20 -14.38 -13.62
C ARG A 81 5.30 -13.94 -14.77
N LYS A 82 4.30 -13.11 -14.49
CA LYS A 82 3.38 -12.56 -15.48
C LYS A 82 4.06 -11.58 -16.43
N TYR A 83 4.97 -10.76 -15.91
CA TYR A 83 5.72 -9.74 -16.66
C TYR A 83 7.23 -9.97 -16.45
N PRO A 84 7.83 -10.97 -17.10
CA PRO A 84 9.22 -11.34 -16.88
C PRO A 84 10.23 -10.25 -17.25
N GLU A 85 9.84 -9.29 -18.08
CA GLU A 85 10.65 -8.19 -18.58
C GLU A 85 10.83 -7.03 -17.58
N ILE A 86 10.02 -6.94 -16.53
CA ILE A 86 10.11 -5.83 -15.58
C ILE A 86 11.26 -6.05 -14.58
N ASP A 87 12.02 -4.99 -14.32
CA ASP A 87 13.08 -5.00 -13.30
C ASP A 87 12.56 -4.59 -11.92
N HIS A 88 11.52 -3.75 -11.90
CA HIS A 88 10.91 -3.21 -10.70
C HIS A 88 9.44 -2.87 -10.95
N PHE A 89 8.67 -2.75 -9.86
CA PHE A 89 7.28 -2.31 -9.90
C PHE A 89 6.95 -1.49 -8.64
N ILE A 90 5.93 -0.64 -8.75
CA ILE A 90 5.36 0.04 -7.59
C ILE A 90 4.45 -0.95 -6.88
N ASN A 91 4.78 -1.27 -5.64
CA ASN A 91 3.98 -2.10 -4.77
C ASN A 91 3.05 -1.24 -3.93
N PHE A 92 1.78 -1.63 -3.92
CA PHE A 92 0.81 -1.11 -2.98
C PHE A 92 1.03 -1.76 -1.61
N ASP A 93 1.43 -0.96 -0.61
CA ASP A 93 1.65 -1.47 0.73
C ASP A 93 0.39 -1.37 1.59
N LYS A 94 -0.24 -0.18 1.60
CA LYS A 94 -1.40 0.06 2.46
C LYS A 94 -2.16 1.34 2.11
N THR A 95 -3.49 1.29 2.24
CA THR A 95 -4.32 2.48 2.39
C THR A 95 -4.94 2.51 3.77
N VAL A 96 -4.92 3.68 4.42
CA VAL A 96 -5.59 3.91 5.70
C VAL A 96 -6.38 5.21 5.61
N VAL A 97 -7.63 5.17 6.05
CA VAL A 97 -8.50 6.34 6.19
C VAL A 97 -8.90 6.45 7.65
N ALA A 98 -8.77 7.64 8.22
CA ALA A 98 -9.21 7.94 9.58
C ALA A 98 -10.73 7.77 9.69
N GLN A 99 -11.22 7.30 10.84
CA GLN A 99 -12.55 6.71 10.98
C GLN A 99 -13.67 7.67 10.57
N GLU A 100 -13.52 8.93 10.94
CA GLU A 100 -14.43 10.04 10.65
C GLU A 100 -14.51 10.41 9.16
N TYR A 101 -13.53 9.99 8.34
CA TYR A 101 -13.50 10.22 6.89
C TYR A 101 -13.85 8.96 6.06
N ARG A 102 -14.19 7.84 6.72
CA ARG A 102 -14.55 6.58 6.04
C ARG A 102 -15.94 6.62 5.42
N GLY A 103 -16.15 5.78 4.40
CA GLY A 103 -17.45 5.63 3.73
C GLY A 103 -17.76 6.70 2.69
N GLN A 104 -16.81 7.60 2.41
CA GLN A 104 -17.02 8.77 1.57
C GLN A 104 -16.21 8.75 0.27
N GLY A 105 -15.62 7.61 -0.07
CA GLY A 105 -14.85 7.43 -1.31
C GLY A 105 -13.40 7.90 -1.25
N LEU A 106 -12.91 8.43 -0.12
CA LEU A 106 -11.54 8.95 -0.01
C LEU A 106 -10.46 7.91 -0.36
N ALA A 107 -10.63 6.65 0.04
CA ALA A 107 -9.71 5.57 -0.33
C ALA A 107 -9.67 5.32 -1.84
N THR A 108 -10.82 5.46 -2.52
CA THR A 108 -10.93 5.32 -3.98
C THR A 108 -10.30 6.51 -4.70
N GLU A 109 -10.49 7.73 -4.18
CA GLU A 109 -9.84 8.92 -4.76
C GLU A 109 -8.32 8.85 -4.62
N MET A 110 -7.80 8.39 -3.47
CA MET A 110 -6.35 8.21 -3.29
C MET A 110 -5.74 7.09 -4.15
N TRP A 111 -6.56 6.23 -4.77
CA TRP A 111 -6.10 5.16 -5.67
C TRP A 111 -5.96 5.61 -7.12
N LYS A 112 -6.66 6.68 -7.52
CA LYS A 112 -6.65 7.20 -8.89
C LYS A 112 -5.33 7.92 -9.17
#